data_AF-A0A7X7RMD1-F1
#
_entry.id   AF-A0A7X7RMD1-F1
#
_cell.length_a   1.000
_cell.length_b   1.000
_cell.length_c   1.000
_cell.angle_alpha   90.00
_cell.angle_beta   90.00
_cell.angle_gamma   90.00
#
_symmetry.space_group_name_H-M   'P 1'
#
loop_
_entity.id
_entity.type
_entity.pdbx_description
1 polymer ?
#
loop_
_entity_poly.entity_id
_entity_poly.type
_entity_poly.pdbx_seq_one_letter_code
_entity_poly.pdbx_strand_id
1 'polypeptide(L)'
;MGTWVAGAVEIHVAPSGSDRHAGSESAPVQTLEKARDLARAARQAEPGTAVTIWLHPGIHRVTRTVAFTAQDAGTAEAPLTLAARRDPAAPDARAVLAGGAVVTGWTPGTFNGRDVFVADLAPLGLKTPFRQLYLNGRRLIWARYPNENP
;
A
#
# COMPACT_ATOMS: atom_id res chain seq x y z
N MET A 1 14.50 13.04 -13.25
CA MET A 1 13.22 13.77 -13.09
C MET A 1 12.18 12.98 -13.87
N GLY A 2 11.10 12.52 -13.22
CA GLY A 2 10.02 11.82 -13.94
C GLY A 2 9.23 12.80 -14.79
N THR A 3 9.07 12.51 -16.07
CA THR A 3 8.25 13.28 -17.01
C THR A 3 6.79 12.92 -16.77
N TRP A 4 6.00 13.85 -16.21
CA TRP A 4 4.55 13.71 -16.12
C TRP A 4 3.95 14.18 -17.45
N VAL A 5 3.04 13.41 -18.02
CA VAL A 5 2.36 13.76 -19.28
C VAL A 5 1.22 14.73 -18.95
N ALA A 6 1.26 15.94 -19.49
CA ALA A 6 0.14 16.87 -19.42
C ALA A 6 -1.06 16.31 -20.19
N GLY A 7 -2.24 16.22 -19.55
CA GLY A 7 -3.44 15.58 -20.10
C GLY A 7 -3.71 14.16 -19.59
N ALA A 8 -2.95 13.66 -18.61
CA ALA A 8 -3.19 12.35 -18.01
C ALA A 8 -4.42 12.35 -17.08
N VAL A 9 -5.21 11.28 -17.13
CA VAL A 9 -6.26 11.02 -16.13
C VAL A 9 -5.60 10.67 -14.80
N GLU A 10 -5.93 11.41 -13.75
CA GLU A 10 -5.42 11.18 -12.41
C GLU A 10 -6.43 10.39 -11.57
N ILE A 11 -5.95 9.30 -10.97
CA ILE A 11 -6.73 8.44 -10.08
C ILE A 11 -6.03 8.42 -8.72
N HIS A 12 -6.72 8.86 -7.69
CA HIS A 12 -6.17 8.97 -6.34
C HIS A 12 -6.60 7.82 -5.45
N VAL A 13 -5.64 7.23 -4.75
CA VAL A 13 -5.84 6.14 -3.80
C VAL A 13 -5.35 6.59 -2.43
N ALA A 14 -6.21 6.47 -1.41
CA ALA A 14 -5.88 6.84 -0.04
C ALA A 14 -6.34 5.76 0.94
N PRO A 15 -5.60 5.51 2.05
CA PRO A 15 -6.05 4.54 3.06
C PRO A 15 -7.42 4.88 3.68
N SER A 16 -7.73 6.18 3.77
CA SER A 16 -9.01 6.72 4.24
C SER A 16 -10.09 6.85 3.14
N GLY A 17 -9.78 6.45 1.90
CA GLY A 17 -10.69 6.54 0.77
C GLY A 17 -11.83 5.51 0.80
N SER A 18 -12.59 5.45 -0.30
CA SER A 18 -13.65 4.46 -0.50
C SER A 18 -13.75 4.03 -1.96
N ASP A 19 -13.88 2.73 -2.22
CA ASP A 19 -14.03 2.21 -3.60
C ASP A 19 -15.37 2.56 -4.25
N ARG A 20 -16.26 3.24 -3.53
CA ARG A 20 -17.47 3.86 -4.07
C ARG A 20 -17.21 5.24 -4.66
N HIS A 21 -16.06 5.84 -4.37
CA HIS A 21 -15.71 7.16 -4.89
C HIS A 21 -15.26 7.08 -6.36
N ALA A 22 -15.26 8.25 -7.01
CA ALA A 22 -14.84 8.39 -8.40
C ALA A 22 -13.32 8.31 -8.61
N GLY A 23 -12.52 8.45 -7.55
CA GLY A 23 -11.05 8.42 -7.64
C GLY A 23 -10.42 9.79 -7.91
N SER A 24 -11.14 10.90 -7.71
CA SER A 24 -10.56 12.24 -7.75
C SER A 24 -9.72 12.53 -6.50
N GLU A 25 -8.92 13.61 -6.51
CA GLU A 25 -8.14 14.01 -5.33
C GLU A 25 -9.02 14.26 -4.09
N SER A 26 -10.20 14.86 -4.28
CA SER A 26 -11.18 15.13 -3.22
C SER A 26 -11.99 13.90 -2.79
N ALA A 27 -12.07 12.88 -3.63
CA ALA A 27 -12.80 11.64 -3.37
C ALA A 27 -11.97 10.43 -3.85
N PRO A 28 -10.88 10.10 -3.13
CA PRO A 28 -9.98 9.03 -3.51
C PRO A 28 -10.63 7.65 -3.27
N VAL A 29 -10.25 6.68 -4.09
CA VAL A 29 -10.59 5.27 -3.85
C VAL A 29 -9.72 4.68 -2.75
N GLN A 30 -10.13 3.53 -2.19
CA GLN A 30 -9.40 2.90 -1.10
C GLN A 30 -8.37 1.89 -1.62
N THR A 31 -8.71 1.16 -2.68
CA THR A 31 -7.92 0.01 -3.14
C THR A 31 -7.21 0.28 -4.47
N LEU A 32 -6.06 -0.38 -4.65
CA LEU A 32 -5.31 -0.33 -5.90
C LEU A 32 -6.04 -1.10 -7.01
N GLU A 33 -6.79 -2.14 -6.66
CA GLU A 33 -7.68 -2.88 -7.55
C GLU A 33 -8.71 -1.95 -8.19
N LYS A 34 -9.42 -1.18 -7.36
CA LYS A 34 -10.40 -0.22 -7.87
C LYS A 34 -9.75 0.85 -8.75
N ALA A 35 -8.58 1.34 -8.36
CA ALA A 35 -7.84 2.31 -9.16
C ALA A 35 -7.43 1.77 -10.54
N ARG A 36 -6.97 0.52 -10.61
CA ARG A 36 -6.69 -0.17 -11.87
C ARG A 36 -7.95 -0.30 -12.74
N ASP A 37 -9.07 -0.68 -12.13
CA ASP A 37 -10.32 -0.84 -12.86
C ASP A 37 -10.85 0.50 -13.41
N LEU A 38 -10.66 1.60 -12.67
CA LEU A 38 -10.92 2.96 -13.16
C LEU A 38 -9.97 3.35 -14.31
N ALA A 39 -8.69 2.99 -14.22
CA ALA A 39 -7.72 3.23 -15.30
C ALA A 39 -8.10 2.51 -16.59
N ARG A 40 -8.59 1.27 -16.49
CA ARG A 40 -9.13 0.51 -17.63
C ARG A 40 -10.34 1.20 -18.25
N ALA A 41 -11.30 1.62 -17.42
CA ALA A 41 -12.50 2.30 -17.89
C ALA A 41 -12.15 3.61 -18.62
N ALA A 42 -11.21 4.40 -18.09
CA ALA A 42 -10.74 5.62 -18.73
C ALA A 42 -10.15 5.35 -20.12
N ARG A 43 -9.31 4.32 -20.26
CA ARG A 43 -8.70 3.93 -21.54
C ARG A 43 -9.68 3.30 -22.53
N GLN A 44 -10.76 2.70 -22.04
CA GLN A 44 -11.84 2.21 -22.90
C GLN A 44 -12.67 3.36 -23.47
N ALA A 45 -12.93 4.38 -22.65
CA ALA A 45 -13.65 5.58 -23.08
C ALA A 45 -12.82 6.42 -24.06
N GLU A 46 -11.51 6.55 -23.79
CA GLU A 46 -10.58 7.30 -24.63
C GLU A 46 -9.27 6.52 -24.81
N PRO A 47 -9.17 5.74 -25.90
CA PRO A 47 -7.95 5.03 -26.24
C PRO A 47 -6.77 5.99 -26.44
N GLY A 48 -5.62 5.65 -25.88
CA GLY A 48 -4.42 6.51 -25.96
C GLY A 48 -4.32 7.55 -24.84
N THR A 49 -5.23 7.55 -23.86
CA THR A 49 -5.10 8.43 -22.70
C THR A 49 -4.08 7.91 -21.70
N ALA A 50 -3.13 8.76 -21.31
CA ALA A 50 -2.19 8.49 -20.22
C ALA A 50 -2.94 8.46 -18.88
N VAL A 51 -2.53 7.59 -17.96
CA VAL A 51 -3.18 7.48 -16.64
C VAL A 51 -2.14 7.45 -15.54
N THR A 52 -2.33 8.27 -14.51
CA THR A 52 -1.51 8.25 -13.30
C THR A 52 -2.35 7.84 -12.10
N ILE A 53 -1.95 6.76 -11.43
CA ILE A 53 -2.50 6.35 -10.15
C ILE A 53 -1.60 6.91 -9.04
N TRP A 54 -2.16 7.85 -8.28
CA TRP A 54 -1.51 8.50 -7.15
C TRP A 54 -1.81 7.78 -5.84
N LEU A 55 -0.80 7.17 -5.24
CA LEU A 55 -0.87 6.60 -3.90
C LEU A 55 -0.58 7.70 -2.87
N HIS A 56 -1.59 8.11 -2.11
CA HIS A 56 -1.43 9.05 -1.01
C HIS A 56 -0.67 8.42 0.17
N PRO A 57 -0.02 9.23 1.02
CA PRO A 57 0.70 8.70 2.17
C PRO A 57 -0.16 7.85 3.11
N GLY A 58 0.48 6.88 3.74
CA GLY A 58 -0.15 5.94 4.67
C GLY A 58 -0.08 4.49 4.20
N ILE A 59 -0.69 3.60 4.98
CA ILE A 59 -0.62 2.15 4.79
C ILE A 59 -1.79 1.67 3.94
N HIS A 60 -1.49 1.23 2.73
CA HIS A 60 -2.42 0.60 1.80
C HIS A 60 -2.36 -0.92 1.98
N ARG A 61 -3.43 -1.51 2.50
CA ARG A 61 -3.48 -2.96 2.74
C ARG A 61 -3.73 -3.70 1.43
N VAL A 62 -2.86 -4.67 1.12
CA VAL A 62 -2.95 -5.51 -0.07
C VAL A 62 -3.18 -6.94 0.38
N THR A 63 -4.44 -7.35 0.47
CA THR A 63 -4.82 -8.69 0.97
C THR A 63 -4.77 -9.77 -0.11
N ARG A 64 -4.74 -9.35 -1.39
CA ARG A 64 -4.62 -10.21 -2.56
C ARG A 64 -3.70 -9.56 -3.59
N THR A 65 -3.11 -10.36 -4.46
CA THR A 65 -2.30 -9.83 -5.57
C THR A 65 -3.16 -8.95 -6.48
N VAL A 66 -2.70 -7.72 -6.70
CA VAL A 66 -3.24 -6.81 -7.71
C VAL A 66 -2.53 -7.09 -9.04
N ALA A 67 -3.16 -7.90 -9.89
CA ALA A 67 -2.59 -8.26 -11.18
C ALA A 67 -2.79 -7.15 -12.21
N PHE A 68 -1.69 -6.60 -12.73
CA PHE A 68 -1.69 -5.82 -13.96
C PHE A 68 -1.41 -6.78 -15.12
N THR A 69 -2.21 -6.69 -16.16
CA THR A 69 -2.24 -7.59 -17.32
C THR A 69 -1.98 -6.79 -18.60
N ALA A 70 -1.96 -7.46 -19.76
CA ALA A 70 -1.82 -6.78 -21.05
C ALA A 70 -2.88 -5.69 -21.31
N GLN A 71 -4.07 -5.79 -20.70
CA GLN A 71 -5.13 -4.77 -20.79
C GLN A 71 -4.76 -3.45 -20.10
N ASP A 72 -3.81 -3.49 -19.16
CA ASP A 72 -3.37 -2.34 -18.37
C ASP A 72 -2.14 -1.65 -18.99
N ALA A 73 -1.58 -2.24 -20.06
CA ALA A 73 -0.39 -1.70 -20.70
C ALA A 73 -0.70 -0.35 -21.36
N GLY A 74 0.15 0.63 -21.10
CA GLY A 74 0.20 1.88 -21.84
C GLY A 74 1.22 1.82 -22.98
N THR A 75 1.30 2.90 -23.76
CA THR A 75 2.41 3.13 -24.71
C THR A 75 3.41 4.13 -24.12
N ALA A 76 4.49 4.43 -24.84
CA ALA A 76 5.44 5.46 -24.42
C ALA A 76 4.79 6.85 -24.37
N GLU A 77 3.86 7.12 -25.29
CA GLU A 77 3.10 8.36 -25.40
C GLU A 77 1.92 8.41 -24.41
N ALA A 78 1.39 7.25 -24.04
CA ALA A 78 0.22 7.10 -23.17
C ALA A 78 0.46 6.08 -22.03
N PRO A 79 1.42 6.32 -21.11
CA PRO A 79 1.80 5.36 -20.09
C PRO A 79 0.74 5.20 -18.99
N LEU A 80 0.75 4.05 -18.32
CA LEU A 80 0.12 3.88 -17.01
C LEU A 80 1.21 4.04 -15.95
N THR A 81 1.10 5.07 -15.11
CA THR A 81 2.07 5.37 -14.05
C THR A 81 1.44 5.11 -12.69
N LEU A 82 2.11 4.32 -11.85
CA LEU A 82 1.79 4.19 -10.43
C LEU A 82 2.84 4.97 -9.64
N ALA A 83 2.43 6.00 -8.91
CA ALA A 83 3.34 6.91 -8.23
C ALA A 83 2.88 7.24 -6.81
N ALA A 84 3.83 7.44 -5.91
CA ALA A 84 3.54 7.97 -4.58
C ALA A 84 3.31 9.48 -4.68
N ARG A 85 2.17 9.96 -4.17
CA ARG A 85 1.89 11.38 -3.99
C ARG A 85 2.72 11.92 -2.83
N ARG A 86 3.37 13.06 -3.04
CA ARG A 86 4.02 13.80 -1.97
C ARG A 86 3.01 14.72 -1.31
N ASP A 87 3.05 14.77 0.01
CA ASP A 87 2.32 15.75 0.81
C ASP A 87 3.30 16.85 1.25
N PRO A 88 3.12 18.11 0.80
CA PRO A 88 3.95 19.22 1.24
C PRO A 88 3.89 19.49 2.75
N ALA A 89 2.76 19.18 3.40
CA ALA A 89 2.59 19.33 4.84
C ALA A 89 3.25 18.19 5.63
N ALA A 90 3.52 17.06 4.97
CA ALA A 90 4.22 15.92 5.56
C ALA A 90 5.28 15.35 4.59
N PRO A 91 6.42 16.03 4.38
CA PRO A 91 7.43 15.66 3.39
C PRO A 91 8.07 14.29 3.61
N ASP A 92 7.97 13.74 4.82
CA ASP A 92 8.46 12.41 5.21
C ASP A 92 7.39 11.32 5.16
N ALA A 93 6.12 11.69 4.98
CA ALA A 93 5.05 10.73 4.83
C ALA A 93 5.21 9.98 3.50
N ARG A 94 5.00 8.66 3.54
CA ARG A 94 5.18 7.76 2.39
C ARG A 94 3.94 6.90 2.22
N ALA A 95 3.62 6.58 0.98
CA ALA A 95 2.71 5.48 0.67
C ALA A 95 3.43 4.14 0.90
N VAL A 96 2.83 3.26 1.68
CA VAL A 96 3.35 1.93 1.97
C VAL A 96 2.33 0.89 1.57
N LEU A 97 2.68 0.02 0.63
CA LEU A 97 1.89 -1.18 0.32
C LEU A 97 2.23 -2.26 1.36
N ALA A 98 1.24 -2.71 2.12
CA ALA A 98 1.42 -3.71 3.16
C ALA A 98 0.55 -4.94 2.90
N GLY A 99 1.19 -6.08 2.60
CA GLY A 99 0.53 -7.39 2.45
C GLY A 99 0.44 -8.20 3.74
N GLY A 100 0.81 -7.62 4.88
CA GLY A 100 0.80 -8.29 6.19
C GLY A 100 -0.56 -8.20 6.90
N ALA A 101 -0.75 -9.09 7.86
CA ALA A 101 -1.87 -9.02 8.80
C ALA A 101 -1.54 -8.07 9.96
N VAL A 102 -2.56 -7.38 10.47
CA VAL A 102 -2.39 -6.49 11.63
C VAL A 102 -2.65 -7.25 12.91
N VAL A 103 -1.65 -7.29 13.77
CA VAL A 103 -1.75 -7.91 15.08
C VAL A 103 -2.36 -6.90 16.07
N THR A 104 -3.43 -7.31 16.72
CA THR A 104 -4.16 -6.53 17.74
C THR A 104 -4.28 -7.35 19.04
N GLY A 105 -4.83 -6.76 20.10
CA GLY A 105 -5.03 -7.49 21.36
C GLY A 105 -3.74 -7.77 22.14
N TRP A 106 -2.75 -6.88 22.05
CA TRP A 106 -1.51 -7.00 22.80
C TRP A 106 -1.74 -6.81 24.30
N THR A 107 -1.21 -7.72 25.12
CA THR A 107 -1.25 -7.66 26.58
C THR A 107 0.15 -7.76 27.17
N PRO A 108 0.43 -7.09 28.30
CA PRO A 108 1.70 -7.27 29.00
C PRO A 108 1.81 -8.70 29.56
N GLY A 109 3.03 -9.21 29.64
CA GLY A 109 3.36 -10.52 30.20
C GLY A 109 4.84 -10.65 30.52
N THR A 110 5.26 -11.84 30.95
CA THR A 110 6.65 -12.13 31.31
C THR A 110 7.13 -13.37 30.60
N PHE A 111 8.32 -13.30 29.97
CA PHE A 111 8.97 -14.43 29.31
C PHE A 111 10.44 -14.49 29.73
N ASN A 112 10.88 -15.63 30.28
CA ASN A 112 12.23 -15.81 30.83
C ASN A 112 12.66 -14.69 31.81
N GLY A 113 11.73 -14.24 32.66
CA GLY A 113 11.98 -13.17 33.65
C GLY A 113 12.09 -11.76 33.06
N ARG A 114 11.71 -11.56 31.79
CA ARG A 114 11.68 -10.24 31.14
C ARG A 114 10.26 -9.85 30.77
N ASP A 115 9.97 -8.55 30.87
CA ASP A 115 8.68 -8.01 30.45
C ASP A 115 8.57 -8.06 28.92
N VAL A 116 7.43 -8.55 28.45
CA VAL A 116 7.11 -8.71 27.03
C VAL A 116 5.66 -8.31 26.76
N PHE A 117 5.37 -8.02 25.50
CA PHE A 117 3.99 -7.93 25.01
C PHE A 117 3.67 -9.21 24.23
N VAL A 118 2.49 -9.77 24.50
CA VAL A 118 1.98 -11.00 23.90
C VAL A 118 0.67 -10.69 23.20
N ALA A 119 0.45 -11.28 22.02
CA ALA A 119 -0.81 -11.20 21.30
C ALA A 119 -1.18 -12.58 20.75
N ASP A 120 -2.47 -12.91 20.78
CA ASP A 120 -2.98 -14.12 20.14
C ASP A 120 -3.08 -13.90 18.62
N LEU A 121 -2.45 -14.79 17.86
CA LEU A 121 -2.44 -14.75 16.40
C LEU A 121 -3.51 -15.68 15.78
N ALA A 122 -4.18 -16.52 16.57
CA ALA A 122 -5.21 -17.43 16.07
C ALA A 122 -6.33 -16.70 15.28
N PRO A 123 -6.84 -15.53 15.70
CA PRO A 123 -7.85 -14.80 14.95
C PRO A 123 -7.40 -14.34 13.55
N LEU A 124 -6.09 -14.21 13.31
CA LEU A 124 -5.54 -13.81 12.02
C LEU A 124 -5.53 -14.96 11.01
N GLY A 125 -5.77 -16.21 11.44
CA GLY A 125 -5.84 -17.37 10.56
C GLY A 125 -4.57 -17.61 9.75
N LEU A 126 -3.41 -17.23 10.28
CA LEU A 126 -2.12 -17.34 9.58
C LEU A 126 -1.79 -18.81 9.32
N LYS A 127 -1.83 -19.21 8.04
CA LYS A 127 -1.53 -20.59 7.62
C LYS A 127 -0.04 -20.85 7.42
N THR A 128 0.72 -19.80 7.13
CA THR A 128 2.15 -19.86 6.85
C THR A 128 2.92 -19.08 7.90
N PRO A 129 4.06 -19.61 8.39
CA PRO A 129 4.93 -18.86 9.28
C PRO A 129 5.37 -17.54 8.64
N PHE A 130 5.33 -16.45 9.41
CA PHE A 130 5.91 -15.17 8.99
C PHE A 130 7.35 -15.07 9.49
N ARG A 131 8.17 -14.29 8.77
CA ARG A 131 9.58 -14.03 9.14
C ARG A 131 9.87 -12.55 9.35
N GLN A 132 8.85 -11.72 9.46
CA GLN A 132 9.00 -10.28 9.57
C GLN A 132 7.89 -9.73 10.45
N LEU A 133 8.24 -8.82 11.36
CA LEU A 133 7.31 -8.08 12.20
C LEU A 133 7.64 -6.60 12.06
N TYR A 134 6.64 -5.75 11.98
CA TYR A 134 6.79 -4.31 11.85
C TYR A 134 6.00 -3.61 12.95
N LEU A 135 6.61 -2.60 13.57
CA LEU A 135 5.97 -1.71 14.54
C LEU A 135 6.17 -0.27 14.09
N ASN A 136 5.09 0.48 13.91
CA ASN A 136 5.11 1.88 13.46
C ASN A 136 5.99 2.09 12.20
N GLY A 137 5.87 1.19 11.23
CA GLY A 137 6.64 1.25 9.97
C GLY A 137 8.09 0.78 10.07
N ARG A 138 8.60 0.45 11.27
CA ARG A 138 9.95 -0.06 11.47
C ARG A 138 9.94 -1.58 11.56
N ARG A 139 10.81 -2.25 10.79
CA ARG A 139 11.02 -3.70 10.88
C ARG A 139 11.70 -4.03 12.20
N LEU A 140 11.09 -4.90 12.99
CA LEU A 140 11.67 -5.42 14.22
C LEU A 140 12.66 -6.53 13.92
N ILE A 141 13.66 -6.66 14.79
CA ILE A 141 14.66 -7.72 14.74
C ILE A 141 14.06 -8.95 15.43
N TRP A 142 14.21 -10.11 14.81
CA TRP A 142 13.85 -11.38 15.47
C TRP A 142 14.77 -11.61 16.67
N ALA A 143 14.22 -12.21 17.72
CA ALA A 143 15.05 -12.75 18.78
C ALA A 143 16.13 -13.66 18.17
N ARG A 144 17.40 -13.33 18.41
CA ARG A 144 18.58 -14.04 17.89
C ARG A 144 19.70 -14.01 18.95
N TYR A 145 20.71 -14.87 18.79
CA TYR A 145 21.93 -14.81 19.60
C TYR A 145 23.16 -14.75 18.68
N PRO A 146 24.13 -13.83 18.90
CA PRO A 146 24.06 -12.68 19.82
C PRO A 146 23.07 -11.61 19.32
N ASN A 147 22.59 -10.76 20.23
CA ASN A 147 21.59 -9.73 19.91
C ASN A 147 22.15 -8.65 18.95
N GLU A 148 23.46 -8.41 19.00
CA GLU A 148 24.18 -7.43 18.18
C GLU A 148 25.35 -8.09 17.45
N ASN A 149 25.73 -7.57 16.27
CA ASN A 149 27.00 -7.96 15.66
C ASN A 149 28.13 -7.31 16.48
N PRO A 150 29.23 -8.02 16.77
CA PRO A 150 30.37 -7.45 17.49
C PRO A 150 31.03 -6.29 16.74
#